data_AF-A0A920B1A8-F1
#
_entry.id   AF-A0A920B1A8-F1
#
_cell.length_a   1.000
_cell.length_b   1.000
_cell.length_c   1.000
_cell.angle_alpha   90.00
_cell.angle_beta   90.00
_cell.angle_gamma   90.00
#
_symmetry.space_group_name_H-M   'P 1'
#
loop_
_entity.id
_entity.type
_entity.pdbx_description
1 polymer ?
#
loop_
_entity_poly.entity_id
_entity_poly.type
_entity_poly.pdbx_seq_one_letter_code
_entity_poly.pdbx_strand_id
1 'polypeptide(L)'
;MAGWQYLQQPEPIAAELWRITRPRGQVIVAFSNRMFFTKAPQVWTDGDDGDHLRYVAEVLMAQGWPQPEIVAEDTRAEGVMGLFGGKGDPFFAVVAEKPLY
;
A
#
# COMPACT_ATOMS: atom_id res chain seq x y z
N MET A 1 -11.05 -9.99 5.11
CA MET A 1 -10.03 -8.94 5.33
C MET A 1 -10.16 -7.92 4.20
N ALA A 2 -10.28 -6.64 4.51
CA ALA A 2 -10.31 -5.58 3.51
C ALA A 2 -8.88 -5.00 3.39
N GLY A 3 -8.32 -4.95 2.18
CA GLY A 3 -7.08 -4.24 1.91
C GLY A 3 -7.28 -2.72 1.95
N TRP A 4 -6.18 -1.96 1.97
CA TRP A 4 -6.21 -0.49 2.00
C TRP A 4 -7.09 0.11 0.90
N GLN A 5 -7.06 -0.52 -0.29
CA GLN A 5 -7.88 -0.22 -1.47
C GLN A 5 -9.42 -0.22 -1.26
N TYR A 6 -9.91 -0.61 -0.08
CA TYR A 6 -11.34 -0.61 0.25
C TYR A 6 -11.68 0.24 1.47
N LEU A 7 -10.71 0.98 2.04
CA LEU A 7 -10.97 1.87 3.17
C LEU A 7 -11.73 3.12 2.70
N GLN A 8 -12.87 3.39 3.31
CA GLN A 8 -13.63 4.62 3.09
C GLN A 8 -13.09 5.81 3.90
N GLN A 9 -12.39 5.52 5.00
CA GLN A 9 -11.81 6.50 5.91
C GLN A 9 -10.40 6.02 6.30
N PRO A 10 -9.39 6.20 5.43
CA PRO A 10 -8.04 5.69 5.70
C PRO A 10 -7.27 6.55 6.71
N GLU A 11 -7.58 7.84 6.86
CA GLU A 11 -6.88 8.74 7.79
C GLU A 11 -7.10 8.32 9.26
N PRO A 12 -8.33 8.04 9.74
CA PRO A 12 -8.53 7.50 11.09
C PRO A 12 -7.82 6.16 11.31
N ILE A 13 -7.74 5.31 10.27
CA ILE A 13 -7.02 4.03 10.37
C ILE A 13 -5.51 4.28 10.48
N ALA A 14 -4.94 5.19 9.69
CA ALA A 14 -3.53 5.58 9.77
C ALA A 14 -3.18 6.20 11.14
N ALA A 15 -4.09 6.99 11.73
CA ALA A 15 -3.94 7.54 13.07
C ALA A 15 -3.96 6.45 14.15
N GLU A 16 -4.86 5.47 14.04
CA GLU A 16 -4.90 4.33 14.96
C GLU A 16 -3.66 3.44 14.82
N LEU A 17 -3.18 3.22 13.60
CA LEU A 17 -1.92 2.53 13.34
C LEU A 17 -0.76 3.26 14.04
N TRP A 18 -0.72 4.59 13.97
CA TRP A 18 0.29 5.39 14.67
C TRP A 18 0.20 5.21 16.19
N ARG A 19 -1.02 5.24 16.73
CA ARG A 19 -1.28 5.09 18.17
C ARG A 19 -0.82 3.74 18.71
N ILE A 20 -1.10 2.64 18.01
CA ILE A 20 -0.80 1.27 18.48
C ILE A 20 0.63 0.82 18.19
N THR A 21 1.29 1.41 17.19
CA THR A 21 2.65 1.03 16.84
C THR A 21 3.62 1.54 17.91
N ARG A 22 4.48 0.65 18.41
CA ARG A 22 5.55 1.01 19.36
C ARG A 22 6.58 1.93 18.70
N PRO A 23 7.32 2.75 19.47
CA PRO A 23 8.47 3.48 18.93
C PRO A 23 9.43 2.55 18.19
N ARG A 24 9.96 2.98 17.05
CA ARG A 24 10.77 2.17 16.10
C ARG A 24 10.06 0.95 15.52
N GLY A 25 8.74 0.89 15.65
CA GLY A 25 7.90 -0.12 14.98
C GLY A 25 7.63 0.29 13.54
N GLN A 26 7.33 -0.69 12.69
CA GLN A 26 7.01 -0.47 11.29
C GLN A 26 5.56 -0.84 10.99
N VAL A 27 4.96 -0.10 10.06
CA VAL A 27 3.73 -0.45 9.36
C VAL A 27 4.08 -0.70 7.91
N ILE A 28 3.60 -1.83 7.37
CA ILE A 28 3.80 -2.22 5.98
C ILE A 28 2.42 -2.38 5.36
N VAL A 29 2.09 -1.53 4.40
CA VAL A 29 0.86 -1.60 3.62
C VAL A 29 1.20 -2.23 2.28
N ALA A 30 0.92 -3.52 2.12
CA ALA A 30 1.22 -4.27 0.90
C ALA A 30 -0.05 -4.52 0.07
N PHE A 31 0.04 -4.34 -1.25
CA PHE A 31 -1.04 -4.59 -2.20
C PHE A 31 -0.50 -4.96 -3.59
N SER A 32 -1.40 -5.36 -4.48
CA SER A 32 -1.12 -5.52 -5.92
C SER A 32 -2.11 -4.67 -6.70
N ASN A 33 -1.97 -4.59 -8.01
CA ASN A 33 -2.95 -3.92 -8.88
C ASN A 33 -4.28 -4.70 -9.05
N ARG A 34 -4.41 -5.88 -8.44
CA ARG A 34 -5.66 -6.64 -8.46
C ARG A 34 -6.63 -6.14 -7.41
N MET A 35 -7.79 -5.67 -7.88
CA MET A 35 -8.83 -5.13 -7.03
C MET A 35 -10.23 -5.39 -7.60
N PHE A 36 -11.23 -5.40 -6.72
CA PHE A 36 -12.63 -5.44 -7.12
C PHE A 36 -13.10 -4.01 -7.43
N PHE A 37 -13.09 -3.64 -8.71
CA PHE A 37 -13.37 -2.28 -9.19
C PHE A 37 -14.65 -1.68 -8.61
N THR A 38 -15.73 -2.46 -8.52
CA THR A 38 -17.02 -2.00 -7.98
C THR A 38 -17.05 -1.77 -6.47
N LYS A 39 -15.99 -2.15 -5.75
CA LYS A 39 -15.87 -2.00 -4.29
C LYS A 39 -14.82 -0.98 -3.88
N ALA A 40 -13.94 -0.58 -4.80
CA ALA A 40 -12.90 0.39 -4.53
C ALA A 40 -13.50 1.81 -4.55
N PRO A 41 -13.06 2.71 -3.65
CA PRO A 41 -13.48 4.10 -3.67
C PRO A 41 -12.91 4.79 -4.92
N GLN A 42 -13.54 5.89 -5.31
CA GLN A 42 -13.18 6.60 -6.55
C GLN A 42 -11.70 7.03 -6.59
N VAL A 43 -11.14 7.47 -5.45
CA VAL A 43 -9.71 7.82 -5.32
C VAL A 43 -8.77 6.69 -5.72
N TRP A 44 -9.21 5.44 -5.58
CA TRP A 44 -8.45 4.27 -5.99
C TRP A 44 -8.74 3.88 -7.45
N THR A 45 -10.01 3.98 -7.90
CA THR A 45 -10.36 3.60 -9.29
C THR A 45 -9.83 4.59 -10.33
N ASP A 46 -9.62 5.85 -9.96
CA ASP A 46 -9.19 6.91 -10.88
C ASP A 46 -7.66 7.01 -11.02
N GLY A 47 -6.89 6.38 -10.13
CA GLY A 47 -5.42 6.42 -10.11
C GLY A 47 -4.76 5.19 -10.70
N ASP A 48 -3.50 5.34 -11.12
CA ASP A 48 -2.62 4.23 -11.48
C ASP A 48 -1.86 3.63 -10.29
N ASP A 49 -1.08 2.58 -10.53
CA ASP A 49 -0.28 1.90 -9.50
C ASP A 49 0.63 2.86 -8.71
N GLY A 50 1.21 3.86 -9.39
CA GLY A 50 2.04 4.88 -8.78
C GLY A 50 1.24 5.87 -7.93
N ASP A 51 0.05 6.24 -8.40
CA ASP A 51 -0.88 7.08 -7.64
C ASP A 51 -1.36 6.38 -6.38
N HIS A 52 -1.62 5.07 -6.42
CA HIS A 52 -2.00 4.29 -5.24
C HIS A 52 -0.90 4.28 -4.18
N LEU A 53 0.36 4.08 -4.59
CA LEU A 53 1.52 4.13 -3.70
C LEU A 53 1.68 5.51 -3.06
N ARG A 54 1.59 6.59 -3.86
CA ARG A 54 1.66 7.96 -3.36
C ARG A 54 0.53 8.26 -2.39
N TYR A 55 -0.70 7.89 -2.74
CA TYR A 55 -1.88 8.12 -1.93
C TYR A 55 -1.74 7.47 -0.54
N VAL A 56 -1.32 6.21 -0.47
CA VAL A 56 -1.09 5.52 0.81
C VAL A 56 -0.01 6.24 1.62
N ALA A 57 1.10 6.63 0.99
CA ALA A 57 2.18 7.36 1.65
C ALA A 57 1.73 8.72 2.17
N GLU A 58 0.96 9.48 1.40
CA GLU A 58 0.41 10.79 1.77
C GLU A 58 -0.54 10.69 2.97
N VAL A 59 -1.44 9.70 2.98
CA VAL A 59 -2.33 9.46 4.12
C VAL A 59 -1.52 9.14 5.39
N LEU A 60 -0.50 8.29 5.30
CA LEU A 60 0.39 8.00 6.43
C LEU A 60 1.13 9.26 6.88
N MET A 61 1.73 10.03 5.97
CA MET A 61 2.43 11.27 6.29
C MET A 61 1.53 12.29 6.98
N ALA A 62 0.27 12.41 6.54
CA ALA A 62 -0.72 13.30 7.16
C ALA A 62 -1.01 12.92 8.63
N GLN A 63 -0.76 11.67 9.04
CA GLN A 63 -0.93 11.19 10.41
C GLN A 63 0.38 11.12 11.22
N GLY A 64 1.46 11.73 10.72
CA GLY A 64 2.72 11.88 11.44
C GLY A 64 3.78 10.82 11.15
N TRP A 65 3.51 9.88 10.24
CA TRP A 65 4.52 8.92 9.78
C TRP A 65 5.56 9.61 8.88
N PRO A 66 6.83 9.75 9.31
CA PRO A 66 7.81 10.45 8.50
C PRO A 66 8.36 9.54 7.40
N GLN A 67 8.51 10.12 6.21
CA GLN A 67 9.24 9.55 5.07
C GLN A 67 8.91 8.07 4.77
N PRO A 68 7.65 7.71 4.46
CA PRO A 68 7.34 6.35 4.04
C PRO A 68 8.15 5.94 2.80
N GLU A 69 8.74 4.75 2.85
CA GLU A 69 9.41 4.12 1.72
C GLU A 69 8.38 3.47 0.79
N ILE A 70 8.58 3.65 -0.52
CA ILE A 70 7.74 3.06 -1.56
C ILE A 70 8.53 1.93 -2.22
N VAL A 71 7.96 0.73 -2.20
CA VAL A 71 8.47 -0.46 -2.86
C VAL A 71 7.54 -0.82 -4.01
N ALA A 72 8.09 -0.93 -5.22
CA ALA A 72 7.39 -1.34 -6.42
C ALA A 72 8.24 -2.34 -7.20
N GLU A 73 7.81 -3.61 -7.20
CA GLU A 73 8.55 -4.71 -7.80
C GLU A 73 7.68 -5.46 -8.82
N ASP A 74 8.22 -5.64 -10.02
CA ASP A 74 7.67 -6.59 -10.98
C ASP A 74 7.94 -8.02 -10.50
N THR A 75 6.90 -8.84 -10.42
CA THR A 75 7.06 -10.27 -10.12
C THR A 75 7.11 -11.09 -11.40
N ARG A 76 7.64 -12.31 -11.31
CA ARG A 76 7.55 -13.30 -12.39
C ARG A 76 6.28 -14.11 -12.25
N ALA A 77 5.59 -14.36 -13.36
CA ALA A 77 4.45 -15.27 -13.36
C ALA A 77 4.91 -16.69 -12.99
N GLU A 78 4.03 -17.47 -12.36
CA GLU A 78 4.31 -18.88 -12.09
C GLU A 78 4.04 -19.76 -13.33
N GLY A 79 4.61 -20.97 -13.31
CA GLY A 79 4.36 -21.99 -14.31
C GLY A 79 4.90 -21.68 -15.71
N VAL A 80 4.26 -22.26 -16.73
CA VAL A 80 4.66 -22.15 -18.14
C VAL A 80 4.78 -20.68 -18.57
N MET A 81 3.87 -19.83 -18.09
CA MET A 81 3.88 -18.39 -18.38
C MET A 81 5.17 -17.71 -17.89
N GLY A 82 5.66 -18.06 -16.70
CA GLY A 82 6.92 -17.55 -16.15
C GLY A 82 8.16 -17.98 -16.94
N LEU A 83 8.16 -19.21 -17.45
CA LEU A 83 9.26 -19.75 -18.26
C LEU A 83 9.42 -19.01 -19.60
N PHE A 84 8.34 -18.41 -20.12
CA PHE A 84 8.35 -17.56 -21.32
C PHE A 84 8.53 -16.07 -21.01
N GLY A 85 8.90 -15.71 -19.79
CA GLY A 85 9.13 -14.31 -19.40
C GLY A 85 7.85 -13.52 -19.11
N GLY A 86 6.72 -14.20 -18.88
CA GLY A 86 5.49 -13.55 -18.44
C GLY A 86 5.64 -12.90 -17.06
N LYS A 87 5.14 -11.68 -16.94
CA LYS A 87 5.09 -10.95 -15.67
C LYS A 87 3.93 -11.46 -14.81
N GLY A 88 4.18 -11.59 -13.51
CA GLY A 88 3.17 -11.86 -12.50
C GLY A 88 2.52 -10.56 -12.04
N ASP A 89 1.68 -10.64 -11.00
CA ASP A 89 1.11 -9.43 -10.40
C ASP A 89 2.22 -8.64 -9.70
N PRO A 90 2.30 -7.32 -9.91
CA PRO A 90 3.31 -6.52 -9.24
C PRO A 90 3.11 -6.56 -7.72
N PHE A 91 4.22 -6.48 -7.00
CA PHE A 91 4.24 -6.30 -5.56
C PHE A 91 4.45 -4.82 -5.24
N PHE A 92 3.48 -4.23 -4.57
CA PHE A 92 3.55 -2.86 -4.07
C PHE A 92 3.53 -2.86 -2.55
N ALA A 93 4.38 -2.04 -1.95
CA ALA A 93 4.31 -1.77 -0.53
C ALA A 93 4.67 -0.33 -0.19
N VAL A 94 4.02 0.20 0.83
CA VAL A 94 4.44 1.41 1.54
C VAL A 94 4.87 1.01 2.94
N VAL A 95 6.13 1.31 3.28
CA VAL A 95 6.73 1.00 4.57
C VAL A 95 6.95 2.28 5.35
N ALA A 96 6.36 2.38 6.54
CA ALA A 96 6.51 3.54 7.41
C ALA A 96 7.09 3.12 8.76
N GLU A 97 8.08 3.83 9.25
CA GLU A 97 8.65 3.64 10.59
C GLU A 97 8.13 4.71 11.55
N LYS A 98 7.73 4.29 12.75
CA LYS A 98 7.42 5.22 13.82
C LYS A 98 8.73 5.68 14.47
N PRO A 99 9.00 6.99 14.54
CA PRO A 99 10.17 7.52 15.23
C PRO A 99 10.24 7.11 16.69
N LEU A 100 11.43 7.26 17.27
CA LEU A 100 11.61 7.11 18.70
C LEU A 100 11.03 8.31 19.50
N TYR A 101 10.93 9.48 18.87
CA TYR A 101 10.58 10.77 19.47
C TYR A 101 9.76 11.64 18.52
#